data_AF-A0AAV8ZV12-F1
#
_entry.id   AF-A0AAV8ZV12-F1
#
_cell.length_a   1.000
_cell.length_b   1.000
_cell.length_c   1.000
_cell.angle_alpha   90.00
_cell.angle_beta   90.00
_cell.angle_gamma   90.00
#
_symmetry.space_group_name_H-M   'P 1'
#
loop_
_entity.id
_entity.type
_entity.pdbx_description
1 polymer ?
#
loop_
_entity_poly.entity_id
_entity_poly.type
_entity_poly.pdbx_seq_one_letter_code
_entity_poly.pdbx_strand_id
1 'polypeptide(L)'
;MEDWDPKDGVQNASEAMGLADDWLNIPQLIKPEEIVNPNIDEQSMMTYLSQYPNAKIKPGAPLRPRTSPNKYVNNKKLIGIKV
;
A
#
# COMPACT_ATOMS: atom_id res chain seq x y z
N MET A 1 0.55 4.36 18.15
CA MET A 1 0.14 4.89 16.85
C MET A 1 1.45 5.11 16.13
N GLU A 2 1.73 4.37 15.06
CA GLU A 2 2.95 4.65 14.28
C GLU A 2 2.57 5.89 13.47
N ASP A 3 2.78 7.05 14.08
CA ASP A 3 2.39 8.35 13.54
C ASP A 3 3.39 8.69 12.44
N TRP A 4 3.05 8.34 11.19
CA TRP A 4 3.83 8.76 10.04
C TRP A 4 3.84 10.28 10.02
N ASP A 5 5.02 10.90 10.20
CA ASP A 5 5.13 12.36 10.19
C ASP A 5 4.96 12.83 8.75
N PRO A 6 3.94 13.64 8.42
CA PRO A 6 3.77 14.18 7.07
C PRO A 6 4.95 15.07 6.62
N LYS A 7 5.82 15.49 7.54
CA LYS A 7 7.07 16.20 7.22
C LYS A 7 8.13 15.28 6.62
N ASP A 8 8.11 13.99 6.94
CA ASP A 8 9.07 12.99 6.45
C ASP A 8 8.52 12.23 5.24
N GLY A 9 7.96 12.96 4.28
CA GLY A 9 7.32 12.38 3.09
C GLY A 9 8.22 11.41 2.33
N VAL A 10 9.51 11.73 2.16
CA VAL A 10 10.48 10.87 1.47
C VAL A 10 10.67 9.55 2.21
N GLN A 11 10.84 9.59 3.54
CA GLN A 11 11.06 8.38 4.34
C GLN A 11 9.80 7.50 4.32
N ASN A 12 8.63 8.09 4.51
CA ASN A 12 7.34 7.42 4.41
C ASN A 12 7.16 6.73 3.05
N ALA A 13 7.46 7.44 1.96
CA ALA A 13 7.39 6.88 0.62
C ALA A 13 8.41 5.75 0.43
N SER A 14 9.64 5.92 0.91
CA SER A 14 10.69 4.91 0.82
C SER A 14 10.31 3.61 1.54
N GLU A 15 9.79 3.71 2.77
CA GLU A 15 9.31 2.56 3.54
C GLU A 15 8.12 1.88 2.85
N ALA A 16 7.14 2.65 2.36
CA ALA A 16 5.98 2.09 1.66
C ALA A 16 6.36 1.38 0.34
N MET A 17 7.23 1.99 -0.46
CA MET A 17 7.68 1.47 -1.74
C MET A 17 8.58 0.24 -1.57
N GLY A 18 9.44 0.23 -0.54
CA GLY A 18 10.22 -0.94 -0.16
C GLY A 18 9.34 -2.13 0.20
N LEU A 19 8.32 -1.92 1.03
CA LEU A 19 7.35 -2.96 1.37
C LEU A 19 6.56 -3.45 0.15
N ALA A 20 6.24 -2.56 -0.79
CA ALA A 20 5.55 -2.93 -2.02
C ALA A 20 6.42 -3.82 -2.93
N ASP A 21 7.72 -3.54 -3.02
CA ASP A 21 8.65 -4.40 -3.77
C ASP A 21 8.83 -5.77 -3.08
N ASP A 22 9.13 -5.72 -1.77
CA ASP A 22 9.38 -6.89 -0.95
C ASP A 22 8.18 -7.83 -0.91
N TRP A 23 6.96 -7.30 -0.74
CA TRP A 23 5.79 -8.11 -0.45
C TRP A 23 4.73 -8.13 -1.53
N LEU A 24 4.66 -7.13 -2.40
CA LEU A 24 3.64 -7.04 -3.46
C LEU A 24 4.23 -7.30 -4.86
N ASN A 25 5.55 -7.47 -4.96
CA ASN A 25 6.27 -7.65 -6.21
C ASN A 25 6.02 -6.50 -7.20
N ILE A 26 5.94 -5.27 -6.66
CA ILE A 26 5.77 -4.03 -7.41
C ILE A 26 7.15 -3.38 -7.57
N PRO A 27 7.75 -3.39 -8.77
CA PRO A 27 9.03 -2.75 -8.98
C PRO A 27 8.91 -1.22 -8.83
N GLN A 28 9.93 -0.63 -8.22
CA GLN A 28 10.06 0.83 -8.04
C GLN A 28 10.51 1.48 -9.35
N LEU A 29 9.54 1.88 -10.19
CA LEU A 29 9.81 2.56 -11.47
C LEU A 29 10.13 4.05 -11.31
N ILE A 30 9.75 4.61 -10.17
CA ILE A 30 9.98 6.01 -9.79
C ILE A 30 10.60 6.02 -8.39
N LYS A 31 11.27 7.10 -8.03
CA LYS A 31 11.92 7.21 -6.71
C LYS A 31 10.96 7.77 -5.64
N PRO A 32 11.19 7.47 -4.36
CA PRO A 32 10.44 8.06 -3.25
C PRO A 32 10.44 9.59 -3.25
N GLU A 33 11.58 10.21 -3.60
CA GLU A 33 11.72 11.66 -3.69
C GLU A 33 10.88 12.26 -4.82
N GLU A 34 10.66 11.49 -5.89
CA GLU A 34 9.82 11.91 -7.01
C GLU A 34 8.35 11.82 -6.63
N ILE A 35 7.91 10.73 -5.96
CA ILE A 35 6.51 10.56 -5.53
C ILE A 35 6.03 11.69 -4.61
N VAL A 36 6.90 12.16 -3.72
CA VAL A 36 6.54 13.24 -2.78
C VAL A 36 6.72 14.64 -3.36
N ASN A 37 7.27 14.75 -4.57
CA ASN A 37 7.43 16.02 -5.25
C ASN A 37 6.07 16.48 -5.81
N PRO A 38 5.57 17.67 -5.42
CA PRO A 38 4.31 18.19 -5.97
C PRO A 38 4.34 18.45 -7.48
N ASN A 39 5.52 18.52 -8.09
CA ASN A 39 5.70 18.72 -9.54
C ASN A 39 6.02 17.42 -10.28
N ILE A 40 5.71 16.26 -9.71
CA ILE A 40 5.89 14.97 -10.37
C ILE A 40 5.10 14.91 -11.68
N ASP A 41 5.68 14.25 -12.69
CA ASP A 41 4.99 13.92 -13.92
C ASP A 41 3.85 12.91 -13.66
N GLU A 42 2.62 13.31 -13.99
CA GLU A 42 1.42 12.51 -13.75
C GLU A 42 1.47 11.16 -14.49
N GLN A 43 2.07 11.10 -15.68
CA GLN A 43 2.17 9.85 -16.44
C GLN A 43 3.06 8.83 -15.72
N SER A 44 4.16 9.30 -15.13
CA SER A 44 5.08 8.50 -14.32
C SER A 44 4.39 7.97 -13.06
N MET A 45 3.64 8.84 -12.36
CA MET A 45 2.85 8.44 -11.18
C MET A 45 1.78 7.39 -11.53
N MET A 46 1.04 7.62 -12.62
CA MET A 46 0.00 6.69 -13.09
C MET A 46 0.57 5.34 -13.50
N THR A 47 1.72 5.34 -14.18
CA THR A 47 2.43 4.11 -14.56
C THR A 47 2.77 3.30 -13.32
N TYR A 48 3.35 3.94 -12.31
CA TYR A 48 3.69 3.25 -11.06
C TYR A 48 2.45 2.70 -10.33
N LEU A 49 1.39 3.51 -10.17
CA LEU A 49 0.16 3.12 -9.48
C LEU A 49 -0.64 2.04 -10.20
N SER A 50 -0.57 1.99 -11.53
CA SER A 50 -1.27 0.99 -12.36
C SER A 50 -0.83 -0.46 -12.11
N GLN A 51 0.28 -0.67 -11.38
CA GLN A 51 0.77 -1.98 -11.00
C GLN A 51 -0.02 -2.59 -9.82
N TYR A 52 -0.59 -1.75 -8.95
CA TYR A 52 -1.26 -2.18 -7.71
C TYR A 52 -2.51 -3.06 -7.91
N PRO A 53 -3.38 -2.82 -8.92
CA PRO A 53 -4.54 -3.69 -9.18
C PRO A 53 -4.19 -5.16 -9.43
N ASN A 54 -3.02 -5.43 -10.01
CA ASN A 54 -2.55 -6.78 -10.33
C ASN A 54 -1.51 -7.29 -9.33
N ALA A 55 -1.23 -6.52 -8.27
CA ALA A 55 -0.17 -6.84 -7.31
C ALA A 55 -0.52 -8.08 -6.50
N LYS A 56 0.48 -8.95 -6.31
CA LYS A 56 0.31 -10.24 -5.64
C LYS A 56 1.10 -10.24 -4.36
N ILE A 57 0.40 -10.45 -3.25
CA ILE A 57 1.03 -10.61 -1.94
C ILE A 57 1.88 -11.88 -1.95
N LYS A 58 3.18 -11.75 -1.66
CA LYS A 58 4.10 -12.88 -1.50
C LYS A 58 3.70 -13.69 -0.26
N PRO A 59 3.75 -15.04 -0.32
CA PRO A 59 3.45 -15.87 0.83
C PRO A 59 4.44 -15.58 1.97
N GLY A 60 3.94 -15.39 3.18
CA GLY A 60 4.77 -15.07 4.35
C GLY A 60 4.97 -13.58 4.61
N ALA A 61 4.30 -12.69 3.87
CA ALA A 61 4.29 -11.26 4.19
C ALA A 61 3.84 -11.03 5.64
N PRO A 62 4.57 -10.22 6.43
CA PRO A 62 4.18 -9.85 7.78
C PRO A 62 3.00 -8.88 7.70
N LEU A 63 1.82 -9.43 7.42
CA LEU A 63 0.57 -8.70 7.42
C LEU A 63 0.29 -8.27 8.85
N ARG A 64 0.69 -7.03 9.20
CA ARG A 64 0.29 -6.43 10.46
C ARG A 64 -1.25 -6.41 10.46
N PRO A 65 -1.93 -6.97 11.47
CA PRO A 65 -3.37 -6.84 11.59
C PRO A 65 -3.69 -5.37 11.86
N ARG A 66 -3.85 -4.57 10.81
CA ARG A 66 -4.45 -3.24 10.93
C ARG A 66 -5.88 -3.47 11.38
N THR A 67 -6.17 -3.18 12.64
CA THR A 67 -7.53 -3.03 13.15
C THR A 67 -8.13 -1.78 12.51
N SER A 68 -8.50 -1.87 11.23
CA SER A 68 -9.38 -0.90 10.61
C SER A 68 -10.79 -1.24 11.10
N PRO A 69 -11.44 -0.42 11.95
CA PRO A 69 -12.80 -0.69 12.40
C PRO A 69 -13.80 -0.80 11.24
N ASN A 70 -13.45 -0.27 10.06
CA ASN A 70 -14.32 -0.24 8.88
C ASN A 70 -14.17 -1.44 7.91
N LYS A 71 -13.37 -2.47 8.22
CA LYS A 71 -13.29 -3.69 7.37
C LYS A 71 -14.38 -4.73 7.68
N TYR A 72 -15.19 -4.53 8.73
CA TYR A 72 -16.22 -5.50 9.15
C TYR A 72 -17.62 -5.26 8.58
N VAL A 73 -17.86 -4.19 7.80
CA VAL A 73 -19.22 -3.87 7.33
C VAL A 73 -19.63 -4.53 6.01
N ASN A 74 -18.69 -5.04 5.19
CA ASN A 74 -19.06 -5.55 3.85
C ASN A 74 -18.77 -7.04 3.59
N ASN A 75 -18.17 -7.79 4.54
CA ASN A 75 -17.92 -9.23 4.37
C ASN A 75 -18.63 -10.13 5.40
N LYS A 76 -19.59 -9.60 6.17
CA LYS A 76 -20.33 -10.34 7.21
C LYS A 76 -21.79 -10.68 6.88
N LYS A 77 -22.18 -10.78 5.60
CA LYS A 77 -23.50 -11.34 5.22
C LYS A 77 -23.46 -12.73 4.58
N LEU A 78 -22.33 -13.44 4.53
CA LEU A 78 -22.30 -14.71 3.80
C LEU A 78 -21.76 -15.94 4.54
N ILE A 79 -21.30 -15.85 5.79
CA ILE A 79 -21.01 -17.06 6.58
C ILE A 79 -21.40 -16.89 8.05
N GLY A 80 -22.49 -17.56 8.45
CA GLY A 80 -22.97 -17.56 9.83
C GLY A 80 -24.35 -18.19 10.03
N ILE A 81 -24.54 -19.41 9.50
CA ILE A 81 -25.25 -20.57 10.08
C ILE A 81 -26.33 -20.27 11.14
N LYS A 82 -27.55 -20.76 10.92
CA LYS A 82 -28.39 -21.30 12.00
C LYS A 82 -28.69 -22.77 11.70
N VAL A 83 -28.25 -23.61 12.65
CA VAL A 83 -28.82 -24.92 12.98
C VAL A 83 -30.33 -24.87 13.12
#